data_AF-A0AAD0TVM5-F1
#
_entry.id   AF-A0AAD0TVM5-F1
#
_cell.length_a   1.000
_cell.length_b   1.000
_cell.length_c   1.000
_cell.angle_alpha   90.00
_cell.angle_beta   90.00
_cell.angle_gamma   90.00
#
_symmetry.space_group_name_H-M   'P 1'
#
loop_
_entity.id
_entity.type
_entity.pdbx_description
1 polymer ?
#
loop_
_entity_poly.entity_id
_entity_poly.type
_entity_poly.pdbx_seq_one_letter_code
_entity_poly.pdbx_strand_id
1 'polypeptide(L)' 'MENQIERKNEQSKKITFAIDRNTKEIAEKKFQDYGIGFGGGLNILLKYFIDGKIQIFK' A
#
# COMPACT_ATOMS: atom_id res chain seq x y z
N MET A 1 -34.26 13.74 -0.80
CA MET A 1 -33.59 12.76 -1.69
C MET A 1 -32.11 13.18 -1.83
N GLU A 2 -31.43 13.39 -0.70
CA GLU A 2 -30.16 14.13 -0.64
C GLU A 2 -28.95 13.28 -0.19
N ASN A 3 -29.13 11.98 0.10
CA ASN A 3 -28.06 11.13 0.64
C ASN A 3 -27.17 10.45 -0.41
N GLN A 4 -26.92 11.08 -1.57
CA GLN A 4 -26.00 10.53 -2.59
C GLN A 4 -24.79 11.41 -2.92
N ILE A 5 -24.68 12.62 -2.33
CA ILE A 5 -23.60 13.58 -2.65
C ILE A 5 -22.46 13.56 -1.60
N GLU A 6 -22.49 12.71 -0.58
CA GLU A 6 -21.32 12.49 0.30
C GLU A 6 -20.31 11.45 -0.24
N ARG A 7 -20.47 10.96 -1.47
CA ARG A 7 -19.65 9.84 -1.99
C ARG A 7 -18.36 10.23 -2.71
N LYS A 8 -17.92 11.49 -2.66
CA LYS A 8 -16.93 11.94 -3.65
C LYS A 8 -16.03 13.10 -3.22
N ASN A 9 -15.41 13.06 -2.03
CA ASN A 9 -14.24 13.92 -1.79
C ASN A 9 -13.37 13.60 -0.56
N GLU A 10 -13.35 12.36 -0.08
CA GLU A 10 -12.16 11.95 0.67
C GLU A 10 -11.08 11.65 -0.37
N GLN A 11 -10.43 12.72 -0.81
CA GLN A 11 -9.33 12.74 -1.75
C GLN A 11 -8.24 11.86 -1.17
N SER A 12 -8.29 10.55 -1.48
CA SER A 12 -7.37 9.54 -1.00
C SER A 12 -5.97 10.08 -1.23
N LYS A 13 -5.27 10.46 -0.15
CA LYS A 13 -3.98 11.15 -0.25
C LYS A 13 -3.04 10.25 -1.04
N LYS A 14 -2.76 10.64 -2.28
CA LYS A 14 -1.90 9.86 -3.18
C LYS A 14 -0.45 10.07 -2.74
N ILE A 15 0.22 8.99 -2.37
CA ILE A 15 1.65 9.01 -2.07
C ILE A 15 2.41 8.54 -3.32
N THR A 16 3.44 9.30 -3.71
CA THR A 16 4.37 8.91 -4.77
C THR A 16 5.77 8.89 -4.17
N PHE A 17 6.51 7.81 -4.42
CA PHE A 17 7.89 7.67 -3.99
C PHE A 17 8.69 7.02 -5.12
N ALA A 18 10.00 7.28 -5.14
CA ALA A 18 10.92 6.60 -6.04
C ALA A 18 11.40 5.31 -5.38
N ILE A 19 11.45 4.24 -6.16
CA ILE A 19 12.05 2.96 -5.79
C ILE A 19 12.87 2.50 -6.98
N ASP A 20 13.99 1.83 -6.72
CA ASP A 20 14.75 1.24 -7.81
C ASP A 20 13.89 0.17 -8.52
N ARG A 21 14.12 0.01 -9.82
CA ARG A 21 13.30 -0.86 -10.66
C ARG A 21 13.40 -2.33 -10.26
N ASN A 22 14.61 -2.79 -9.91
CA ASN A 22 14.86 -4.20 -9.60
C ASN A 22 14.15 -4.62 -8.31
N THR A 23 14.23 -3.80 -7.27
CA THR A 23 13.54 -3.97 -5.99
C THR A 23 12.03 -3.95 -6.19
N LYS A 24 11.50 -3.04 -7.04
CA LYS A 24 10.07 -3.06 -7.39
C LYS A 24 9.67 -4.39 -8.02
N GLU A 25 10.41 -4.85 -9.04
CA GLU A 25 10.09 -6.09 -9.77
C GLU A 25 10.16 -7.33 -8.86
N ILE A 26 11.18 -7.43 -8.01
CA ILE A 26 11.33 -8.52 -7.04
C ILE A 26 10.18 -8.52 -6.03
N ALA A 27 9.85 -7.36 -5.45
CA ALA A 27 8.77 -7.24 -4.48
C ALA A 27 7.41 -7.52 -5.12
N GLU A 28 7.15 -6.98 -6.32
CA GLU A 28 5.91 -7.21 -7.06
C GLU A 28 5.70 -8.69 -7.39
N LYS A 29 6.74 -9.38 -7.87
CA LYS A 29 6.69 -10.83 -8.08
C LYS A 29 6.34 -11.57 -6.78
N LYS A 30 6.96 -11.19 -5.67
CA LYS A 30 6.70 -11.82 -4.37
C LYS A 30 5.26 -11.58 -3.89
N PHE A 31 4.71 -10.40 -4.11
CA PHE A 31 3.30 -10.12 -3.76
C PHE A 31 2.33 -10.87 -4.67
N GLN A 32 2.67 -11.04 -5.96
CA GLN A 32 1.88 -11.83 -6.90
C GLN A 32 1.79 -13.30 -6.50
N ASP A 33 2.82 -13.88 -5.88
CA ASP A 33 2.76 -15.24 -5.29
C ASP A 33 1.60 -15.38 -4.27
N TYR A 34 1.19 -14.27 -3.65
CA TYR A 34 0.06 -14.22 -2.70
C TYR A 34 -1.24 -13.67 -3.32
N GLY A 35 -1.27 -13.44 -4.64
CA GLY A 35 -2.42 -12.87 -5.35
C GLY A 35 -2.64 -11.37 -5.09
N ILE A 36 -1.61 -10.64 -4.67
CA ILE A 36 -1.69 -9.22 -4.28
C ILE A 36 -0.85 -8.37 -5.22
N GLY A 37 -1.38 -7.23 -5.67
CA GLY A 37 -0.62 -6.25 -6.45
C GLY A 37 0.36 -5.44 -5.60
N PHE A 38 1.36 -4.81 -6.24
CA PHE A 38 2.43 -4.08 -5.54
C PHE A 38 1.93 -3.06 -4.49
N GLY A 39 0.96 -2.21 -4.86
CA GLY A 39 0.40 -1.22 -3.93
C GLY A 39 -0.34 -1.86 -2.75
N GLY A 40 -1.01 -2.99 -2.97
CA GLY A 40 -1.67 -3.75 -1.90
C GLY A 40 -0.66 -4.34 -0.91
N GLY A 41 0.42 -4.93 -1.44
CA GLY A 41 1.51 -5.48 -0.63
C GLY A 41 2.17 -4.42 0.25
N LEU A 42 2.47 -3.24 -0.32
CA LEU A 42 3.00 -2.12 0.44
C LEU A 42 2.05 -1.61 1.53
N ASN A 43 0.76 -1.51 1.23
CA ASN A 43 -0.22 -1.07 2.23
C ASN A 43 -0.29 -2.06 3.40
N ILE A 44 -0.21 -3.36 3.13
CA ILE A 44 -0.13 -4.39 4.18
C ILE A 44 1.15 -4.24 5.00
N LEU A 45 2.31 -4.10 4.37
CA LEU A 45 3.58 -3.91 5.07
C LEU A 45 3.55 -2.68 5.98
N LEU A 46 3.05 -1.55 5.49
CA LEU A 46 2.91 -0.33 6.28
C LEU A 46 1.98 -0.52 7.48
N LYS A 47 0.85 -1.23 7.30
CA LYS A 47 -0.04 -1.58 8.42
C LYS A 47 0.65 -2.45 9.47
N TYR A 48 1.38 -3.48 9.04
CA TYR A 48 2.12 -4.35 9.97
C TYR A 48 3.23 -3.59 10.72
N PHE A 49 3.86 -2.62 10.07
CA PHE A 49 4.84 -1.73 10.70
C PHE A 49 4.17 -0.81 11.73
N ILE A 50 3.03 -0.19 11.40
CA ILE A 50 2.26 0.67 12.31
C ILE A 50 1.73 -0.12 13.51
N ASP A 51 1.24 -1.34 13.29
CA ASP A 51 0.75 -2.26 14.33
C ASP A 51 1.87 -2.79 15.24
N GLY A 52 3.14 -2.46 14.98
CA GLY A 52 4.28 -2.96 15.75
C GLY A 52 4.59 -4.44 15.56
N LYS A 53 4.00 -5.09 14.55
CA LYS A 53 4.25 -6.50 14.22
C LYS A 53 5.58 -6.72 13.50
N ILE A 54 6.12 -5.66 12.90
CA ILE A 54 7.43 -5.65 12.23
C ILE A 54 8.23 -4.47 12.77
N GLN A 55 9.42 -4.74 13.31
CA GLN A 55 10.34 -3.73 13.80
C GLN A 55 11.62 -3.77 12.97
N ILE A 56 11.77 -2.79 12.08
CA ILE A 56 12.89 -2.72 11.11
C ILE A 56 14.09 -1.98 11.70
N PHE A 57 13.86 -1.09 12.66
CA PHE A 57 14.89 -0.29 13.33
C PHE A 57 14.91 -0.63 14.83
N LYS A 58 16.10 -0.86 15.38
CA LYS A 58 16.32 -0.95 16.83
C LYS A 58 16.38 0.44 17.44
#